data_AF-A0A943JMX3-F1
#
_entry.id   AF-A0A943JMX3-F1
#
_cell.length_a   1.000
_cell.length_b   1.000
_cell.length_c   1.000
_cell.angle_alpha   90.00
_cell.angle_beta   90.00
_cell.angle_gamma   90.00
#
_symmetry.space_group_name_H-M   'P 1'
#
loop_
_entity.id
_entity.type
_entity.pdbx_description
1 polymer ?
#
loop_
_entity_poly.entity_id
_entity_poly.type
_entity_poly.pdbx_seq_one_letter_code
_entity_poly.pdbx_strand_id
1 'polypeptide(L)'
;MFEDNNIYKGKAHVRAEMDVSDYYYEGSIPFITRTDSNNGCNGYVQKDMVEDTEKGNALIIGDTTSTCFYQKDDFITGGHIIIFSKLIKLINLFFLYQ
;
A
#
# COMPACT_ATOMS: atom_id res chain seq x y z
N MET A 1 24.43 -11.71 -4.09
CA MET A 1 24.32 -10.63 -3.09
C MET A 1 22.88 -10.17 -3.13
N PHE A 2 22.06 -10.56 -2.14
CA PHE A 2 20.69 -10.09 -2.01
C PHE A 2 20.74 -8.91 -1.03
N GLU A 3 20.45 -7.70 -1.49
CA GLU A 3 20.19 -6.58 -0.59
C GLU A 3 18.80 -6.80 0.00
N ASP A 4 18.74 -7.61 1.06
CA ASP A 4 17.52 -8.01 1.74
C ASP A 4 17.06 -6.92 2.70
N ASN A 5 16.49 -5.84 2.17
CA ASN A 5 15.52 -5.05 2.93
C ASN A 5 14.13 -5.27 2.33
N ASN A 6 13.60 -6.48 2.57
CA ASN A 6 12.19 -6.79 2.28
C ASN A 6 11.24 -6.08 3.25
N ILE A 7 11.77 -5.30 4.20
CA ILE A 7 11.03 -4.47 5.17
C ILE A 7 11.61 -3.07 5.12
N TYR A 8 10.80 -2.06 4.85
CA TYR A 8 11.24 -0.66 4.81
C TYR A 8 10.11 0.31 5.14
N LYS A 9 10.44 1.58 5.38
CA LYS A 9 9.45 2.64 5.58
C LYS A 9 8.96 3.15 4.22
N GLY A 10 7.65 3.15 4.01
CA GLY A 10 7.04 3.72 2.81
C GLY A 10 7.23 5.23 2.73
N LYS A 11 7.26 5.77 1.51
CA LYS A 11 7.33 7.22 1.30
C LYS A 11 6.04 7.88 1.76
N ALA A 12 6.14 8.79 2.72
CA ALA A 12 4.98 9.47 3.28
C ALA A 12 4.47 10.58 2.35
N HIS A 13 3.20 10.50 1.99
CA HIS A 13 2.47 11.59 1.33
C HIS A 13 1.39 12.16 2.25
N VAL A 14 1.13 13.47 2.14
CA VAL A 14 0.10 14.16 2.91
C VAL A 14 -1.16 14.25 2.07
N ARG A 15 -2.27 13.65 2.54
CA ARG A 15 -3.55 13.62 1.78
C ARG A 15 -3.97 14.99 1.27
N ALA A 16 -3.86 16.03 2.10
CA ALA A 16 -4.29 17.40 1.77
C ALA A 16 -3.46 18.07 0.68
N GLU A 17 -2.27 17.54 0.37
CA GLU A 17 -1.38 18.03 -0.69
C GLU A 17 -1.57 17.25 -1.99
N MET A 18 -2.46 16.27 -2.00
CA MET A 18 -2.73 15.40 -3.16
C MET A 18 -4.17 15.56 -3.64
N ASP A 19 -4.37 15.33 -4.93
CA ASP A 19 -5.71 15.17 -5.51
C ASP A 19 -6.19 13.73 -5.26
N VAL A 20 -6.87 13.52 -4.14
CA VAL A 20 -7.36 12.20 -3.72
C VAL A 20 -8.87 12.10 -3.93
N SER A 21 -9.27 11.20 -4.81
CA SER A 21 -10.67 10.80 -5.01
C SER A 21 -11.08 9.77 -3.96
N ASP A 22 -12.30 9.88 -3.45
CA ASP A 22 -12.87 8.84 -2.58
C ASP A 22 -13.33 7.59 -3.36
N TYR A 23 -13.43 7.70 -4.70
CA TYR A 23 -13.87 6.63 -5.59
C TYR A 23 -12.74 6.17 -6.52
N TYR A 24 -12.73 4.87 -6.80
CA TYR A 24 -11.85 4.30 -7.82
C TYR A 24 -12.21 4.83 -9.21
N TYR A 25 -11.17 5.06 -10.01
CA TYR A 25 -11.29 5.35 -11.45
C TYR A 25 -10.13 4.70 -12.22
N GLU A 26 -10.32 4.53 -13.53
CA GLU A 26 -9.30 3.93 -14.39
C GLU A 26 -8.01 4.76 -14.39
N GLY A 27 -6.86 4.09 -14.25
CA GLY A 27 -5.56 4.74 -14.11
C GLY A 27 -5.25 5.28 -12.70
N SER A 28 -6.15 5.07 -11.74
CA SER A 28 -5.89 5.40 -10.34
C SER A 28 -5.19 4.27 -9.58
N ILE A 29 -4.43 4.63 -8.55
CA ILE A 29 -3.84 3.72 -7.57
C ILE A 29 -4.29 4.10 -6.15
N PRO A 30 -4.42 3.13 -5.24
CA PRO A 30 -4.90 3.40 -3.90
C PRO A 30 -3.88 4.20 -3.07
N PHE A 31 -4.41 5.11 -2.26
CA PHE A 31 -3.67 5.81 -1.22
C PHE A 31 -3.83 5.10 0.11
N ILE A 32 -2.78 4.42 0.55
CA ILE A 32 -2.79 3.53 1.72
C ILE A 32 -2.30 4.25 2.95
N THR A 33 -3.10 4.23 4.01
CA THR A 33 -2.80 4.89 5.29
C THR A 33 -2.90 3.89 6.43
N ARG A 34 -2.68 4.39 7.65
CA ARG A 34 -2.79 3.61 8.89
C ARG A 34 -4.23 3.37 9.33
N THR A 35 -5.23 3.80 8.57
CA THR A 35 -6.64 3.54 8.90
C THR A 35 -6.90 2.05 9.03
N ASP A 36 -7.75 1.65 9.97
CA ASP A 36 -8.17 0.26 10.21
C ASP A 36 -9.34 -0.16 9.31
N SER A 37 -9.84 0.76 8.50
CA SER A 37 -10.92 0.54 7.53
C SER A 37 -10.40 0.21 6.13
N ASN A 38 -11.23 -0.45 5.31
CA ASN A 38 -11.04 -0.58 3.87
C ASN A 38 -9.63 -1.05 3.45
N ASN A 39 -9.05 -1.99 4.20
CA ASN A 39 -7.72 -2.53 3.92
C ASN A 39 -6.62 -1.44 3.85
N GLY A 40 -6.75 -0.39 4.67
CA GLY A 40 -5.84 0.77 4.71
C GLY A 40 -6.10 1.81 3.61
N CYS A 41 -6.96 1.51 2.63
CA CYS A 41 -7.24 2.40 1.52
C CYS A 41 -8.07 3.61 1.96
N ASN A 42 -7.49 4.80 1.77
CA ASN A 42 -8.06 6.09 2.06
C ASN A 42 -8.17 6.90 0.75
N GLY A 43 -8.82 6.32 -0.26
CA GLY A 43 -9.02 6.96 -1.57
C GLY A 43 -7.97 6.59 -2.61
N TYR A 44 -8.00 7.29 -3.74
CA TYR A 44 -7.31 6.96 -4.97
C TYR A 44 -6.68 8.20 -5.59
N VAL A 45 -5.48 8.04 -6.16
CA VAL A 45 -4.74 9.09 -6.86
C VAL A 45 -4.41 8.67 -8.28
N GLN A 46 -4.23 9.64 -9.17
CA GLN A 46 -3.85 9.35 -10.55
C GLN A 46 -2.41 8.88 -10.60
N LYS A 47 -2.16 7.68 -11.16
CA LYS A 47 -0.83 7.07 -11.17
C LYS A 47 0.24 7.95 -11.82
N ASP A 48 -0.11 8.62 -12.91
CA ASP A 48 0.85 9.45 -13.66
C ASP A 48 1.17 10.79 -12.98
N MET A 49 0.45 11.13 -11.91
CA MET A 49 0.66 12.36 -11.12
C MET A 49 1.55 12.12 -9.88
N VAL A 50 2.06 10.89 -9.71
CA VAL A 50 2.90 10.51 -8.57
C VAL A 50 4.14 9.76 -9.04
N GLU A 51 5.31 10.15 -8.55
CA GLU A 51 6.59 9.59 -9.01
C GLU A 51 7.01 8.35 -8.20
N ASP A 52 6.65 8.27 -6.92
CA ASP A 52 7.17 7.26 -5.99
C ASP A 52 6.09 6.27 -5.55
N THR A 53 5.73 5.36 -6.46
CA THR A 53 4.78 4.30 -6.15
C THR A 53 5.47 3.11 -5.49
N GLU A 54 4.83 2.58 -4.46
CA GLU A 54 5.15 1.31 -3.85
C GLU A 54 4.59 0.16 -4.68
N LYS A 55 5.32 -0.96 -4.75
CA LYS A 55 4.90 -2.12 -5.53
C LYS A 55 3.86 -2.94 -4.79
N GLY A 56 2.85 -3.40 -5.55
CA GLY A 56 1.86 -4.35 -5.06
C GLY A 56 2.47 -5.68 -4.64
N ASN A 57 1.61 -6.59 -4.20
CA ASN A 57 1.99 -7.84 -3.53
C ASN A 57 2.83 -7.59 -2.26
N ALA A 58 2.43 -6.58 -1.48
CA ALA A 58 3.11 -6.15 -0.27
C ALA A 58 2.16 -6.16 0.93
N LEU A 59 2.72 -6.45 2.11
CA LEU A 59 2.02 -6.26 3.37
C LEU A 59 2.38 -4.89 3.93
N ILE A 60 1.40 -4.09 4.29
CA ILE A 60 1.59 -2.79 4.95
C ILE A 60 1.27 -2.92 6.43
N ILE A 61 2.07 -2.28 7.27
CA ILE A 61 1.90 -2.23 8.72
C ILE A 61 1.88 -0.77 9.14
N GLY A 62 0.82 -0.35 9.83
CA GLY A 62 0.78 0.95 10.50
C GLY A 62 1.57 0.91 11.80
N ASP A 63 2.69 1.66 11.87
CA ASP A 63 3.64 1.56 12.99
C ASP A 63 3.04 1.91 14.38
N THR A 64 2.00 2.74 14.41
CA THR A 64 1.38 3.27 15.62
C THR A 64 0.00 2.67 15.86
N THR A 65 -0.67 2.23 14.81
CA THR A 65 -2.04 1.68 14.86
C THR A 65 -2.06 0.16 14.95
N SER A 66 -0.91 -0.51 14.75
CA SER A 66 -0.82 -1.97 14.68
C SER A 66 -1.78 -2.59 13.64
N THR A 67 -2.21 -1.81 12.65
CA THR A 67 -3.01 -2.27 11.51
C THR A 67 -2.12 -2.95 10.49
N CYS A 68 -2.63 -3.98 9.82
CA CYS A 68 -1.86 -4.80 8.90
C CYS A 68 -2.72 -5.23 7.71
N PHE A 69 -2.33 -4.87 6.49
CA PHE A 69 -3.15 -5.06 5.29
C PHE A 69 -2.34 -5.50 4.09
N TYR A 70 -2.93 -6.34 3.24
CA TYR A 70 -2.29 -6.79 2.00
C TYR A 70 -2.69 -5.89 0.84
N GLN A 71 -1.71 -5.35 0.11
CA GLN A 71 -1.94 -4.56 -1.08
C GLN A 71 -1.61 -5.40 -2.32
N LYS A 72 -2.63 -5.70 -3.12
CA LYS A 72 -2.48 -6.47 -4.36
C LYS A 72 -1.90 -5.63 -5.50
N ASP A 73 -2.30 -4.36 -5.60
CA ASP A 73 -1.94 -3.42 -6.66
C ASP A 73 -0.83 -2.48 -6.19
N ASP A 74 -0.14 -1.82 -7.13
CA ASP A 74 0.77 -0.72 -6.82
C ASP A 74 0.01 0.41 -6.10
N PHE A 75 0.67 1.08 -5.15
CA PHE A 75 0.02 2.03 -4.25
C PHE A 75 0.97 3.16 -3.83
N ILE A 76 0.44 4.16 -3.13
CA ILE A 76 1.25 5.16 -2.42
C ILE A 76 0.88 5.17 -0.94
N THR A 77 1.76 5.66 -0.07
CA THR A 77 1.53 5.61 1.38
C THR A 77 1.33 6.97 2.02
N GLY A 78 0.46 7.02 3.02
CA GLY A 78 0.47 8.08 4.02
C GLY A 78 1.66 7.95 4.97
N GLY A 79 1.71 8.83 5.97
CA GLY A 79 2.74 8.77 6.99
C GLY A 79 2.77 7.45 7.75
N HIS A 80 3.98 7.05 8.17
CA HIS A 80 4.22 6.00 9.17
C HIS A 80 3.78 4.57 8.77
N ILE A 81 3.99 4.22 7.51
CA ILE A 81 3.76 2.88 7.00
C ILE A 81 5.08 2.12 6.91
N ILE A 82 5.09 0.88 7.39
CA ILE A 82 6.14 -0.11 7.14
C ILE A 82 5.63 -1.05 6.05
N ILE A 83 6.46 -1.31 5.04
CA ILE A 83 6.14 -2.14 3.88
C ILE A 83 6.98 -3.40 3.94
N PHE A 84 6.33 -4.54 3.77
CA PHE A 84 6.96 -5.84 3.59
C PHE A 84 6.75 -6.34 2.15
N SER A 85 7.78 -6.31 1.31
CA SER A 85 7.65 -6.42 -0.16
C SER A 85 7.89 -7.81 -0.78
N LYS A 86 8.00 -8.91 0.01
CA LYS A 86 8.44 -10.20 -0.60
C LYS A 86 8.01 -11.54 0.03
N LEU A 87 7.03 -11.60 0.95
CA LEU A 87 6.70 -12.88 1.62
C LEU A 87 5.47 -13.66 1.13
N ILE A 88 4.84 -13.27 0.03
CA ILE A 88 3.55 -13.88 -0.34
C ILE A 88 3.73 -14.90 -1.47
N LYS A 89 4.49 -15.96 -1.18
CA LYS A 89 4.28 -17.26 -1.86
C LYS A 89 3.19 -18.08 -1.17
N LEU A 90 2.97 -17.87 0.13
CA LEU A 90 2.05 -18.68 0.95
C LEU A 90 0.59 -18.21 0.91
N ILE A 91 0.30 -16.91 0.76
CA ILE A 91 -1.10 -16.43 0.72
C ILE A 91 -1.82 -16.77 -0.58
N ASN A 92 -1.10 -16.87 -1.71
CA ASN A 92 -1.69 -17.35 -2.96
C ASN A 92 -2.24 -18.78 -2.83
N LEU A 93 -1.64 -19.61 -1.97
CA LEU A 93 -2.13 -20.97 -1.73
C LEU A 93 -3.45 -20.99 -0.95
N PHE A 94 -3.80 -19.95 -0.20
CA PHE A 94 -5.04 -19.90 0.58
C PHE A 94 -6.25 -19.41 -0.25
N PHE A 95 -6.01 -18.63 -1.31
CA PHE A 95 -7.05 -18.10 -2.19
C PHE A 95 -7.29 -18.95 -3.46
N LEU A 96 -6.37 -19.85 -3.83
CA LEU A 96 -6.52 -20.72 -5.00
C LEU A 96 -7.30 -22.03 -4.73
N TYR A 97 -7.76 -22.25 -3.50
CA TYR A 97 -8.50 -23.47 -3.10
C TYR A 97 -9.91 -23.20 -2.53
N GLN A 98 -10.54 -22.07 -2.87
CA GLN A 98 -11.96 -21.83 -2.62
C GLN A 98 -12.72 -21.59 -3.93
#